data_AF-A0A3N7CPL8-F1
#
_entry.id   AF-A0A3N7CPL8-F1
#
_cell.length_a   1.000
_cell.length_b   1.000
_cell.length_c   1.000
_cell.angle_alpha   90.00
_cell.angle_beta   90.00
_cell.angle_gamma   90.00
#
_symmetry.space_group_name_H-M   'P 1'
#
loop_
_entity.id
_entity.type
_entity.pdbx_description
1 polymer ?
#
loop_
_entity_poly.entity_id
_entity_poly.type
_entity_poly.pdbx_seq_one_letter_code
_entity_poly.pdbx_strand_id
1 'polypeptide(L)'
;MISLFVTYTNGKIVVTDNGWIDQNYYNFTVSDSNVLIQNRIISSFESTYSIKSTIDFTGVKFFYKTCKQESEITSAIFDLGHFCVGVINALIIDFSDDKEAKEKERFKSDANDFIRLNYDNNVHFRHSLDDLKGVRFNAIISKKTDIYLLSYVTGSSQNLFNDDLRKSIVNFELASKSKFINNIKEMLTLINDECDGYKIEANSQVMGLLEEKTTKPPIPWSNKEKLLELI
;
A
#
# COMPACT_ATOMS: atom_id res chain seq x y z
N MET A 1 5.17 -3.06 21.26
CA MET A 1 5.90 -3.52 22.47
C MET A 1 6.27 -4.98 22.24
N ILE A 2 7.52 -5.38 22.51
CA ILE A 2 7.95 -6.78 22.39
C ILE A 2 8.06 -7.37 23.78
N SER A 3 7.47 -8.56 23.95
CA SER A 3 7.61 -9.37 25.16
C SER A 3 8.50 -10.56 24.85
N LEU A 4 9.42 -10.84 25.77
CA LEU A 4 10.29 -12.01 25.73
C LEU A 4 10.14 -12.75 27.05
N PHE A 5 10.34 -14.06 27.01
CA PHE A 5 10.12 -14.94 28.14
C PHE A 5 11.41 -15.67 28.49
N VAL A 6 11.70 -15.78 29.78
CA VAL A 6 12.81 -16.58 30.30
C VAL A 6 12.22 -17.79 30.99
N THR A 7 12.64 -18.98 30.56
CA THR A 7 12.19 -20.24 31.13
C THR A 7 13.40 -21.09 31.53
N TYR A 8 13.19 -21.94 32.54
CA TYR A 8 14.16 -22.95 32.96
C TYR A 8 13.64 -24.30 32.53
N THR A 9 14.38 -25.01 31.67
CA THR A 9 13.93 -26.29 31.11
C THR A 9 15.11 -27.22 30.91
N ASN A 10 15.00 -28.46 31.39
CA ASN A 10 16.04 -29.50 31.26
C ASN A 10 17.44 -29.02 31.72
N GLY A 11 17.49 -28.26 32.82
CA GLY A 11 18.73 -27.71 33.37
C GLY A 11 19.36 -26.58 32.53
N LYS A 12 18.64 -26.02 31.57
CA LYS A 12 19.08 -24.89 30.73
C LYS A 12 18.17 -23.69 30.94
N ILE A 13 18.74 -22.51 30.77
CA ILE A 13 18.00 -21.26 30.71
C ILE A 13 17.68 -20.98 29.25
N VAL A 14 16.42 -20.73 28.94
CA VAL A 14 15.95 -20.47 27.57
C VAL A 14 15.27 -19.11 27.55
N VAL A 15 15.74 -18.24 26.65
CA VAL A 15 15.06 -16.98 26.33
C VAL A 15 14.31 -17.21 25.02
N THR A 16 13.01 -16.94 24.99
CA THR A 16 12.12 -17.28 23.87
C THR A 16 11.10 -16.18 23.57
N ASP A 17 10.67 -16.09 22.31
CA ASP A 17 9.55 -15.24 21.87
C ASP A 17 8.18 -15.87 22.20
N ASN A 18 8.19 -17.11 22.70
CA ASN A 18 7.00 -17.90 23.01
C ASN A 18 6.07 -18.12 21.80
N GLY A 19 6.65 -18.14 20.59
CA GLY A 19 5.94 -18.35 19.34
C GLY A 19 5.04 -17.17 18.93
N TRP A 20 5.26 -15.98 19.50
CA TRP A 20 4.45 -14.80 19.26
C TRP A 20 4.61 -14.24 17.85
N ILE A 21 5.78 -14.40 17.24
CA ILE A 21 5.98 -14.01 15.83
C ILE A 21 5.13 -14.89 14.92
N ASP A 22 5.18 -16.20 15.11
CA ASP A 22 4.50 -17.18 14.25
C ASP A 22 2.97 -17.10 14.39
N GLN A 23 2.47 -16.94 15.61
CA GLN A 23 1.06 -16.76 15.91
C GLN A 23 0.53 -15.35 15.62
N ASN A 24 1.38 -14.47 15.05
CA ASN A 24 1.03 -13.10 14.68
C ASN A 24 0.47 -12.24 15.84
N TYR A 25 0.99 -12.41 17.06
CA TYR A 25 0.58 -11.59 18.22
C TYR A 25 0.92 -10.10 18.07
N TYR A 26 1.82 -9.76 17.15
CA TYR A 26 2.22 -8.39 16.85
C TYR A 26 1.39 -7.74 15.74
N ASN A 27 0.33 -8.41 15.27
CA ASN A 27 -0.65 -7.91 14.29
C ASN A 27 -0.03 -7.34 13.00
N PHE A 28 0.95 -8.04 12.42
CA PHE A 28 1.45 -7.69 11.08
C PHE A 28 0.67 -8.49 10.03
N THR A 29 0.26 -7.83 8.93
CA THR A 29 -0.49 -8.48 7.86
C THR A 29 0.50 -9.07 6.85
N VAL A 30 0.62 -10.39 6.83
CA VAL A 30 1.39 -11.12 5.81
C VAL A 30 0.42 -11.65 4.77
N SER A 31 0.69 -11.42 3.49
CA SER A 31 -0.07 -12.08 2.43
C SER A 31 0.51 -13.46 2.12
N ASP A 32 -0.34 -14.48 2.03
CA ASP A 32 0.06 -15.87 1.76
C ASP A 32 0.84 -16.05 0.45
N SER A 33 0.78 -15.07 -0.45
CA SER A 33 1.50 -15.11 -1.73
C SER A 33 3.04 -15.00 -1.60
N ASN A 34 3.58 -14.62 -0.44
CA ASN A 34 5.00 -14.25 -0.29
C ASN A 34 5.76 -14.97 0.84
N VAL A 35 5.38 -16.22 1.13
CA VAL A 35 6.03 -17.09 2.14
C VAL A 35 7.56 -17.23 1.92
N LEU A 36 8.03 -17.22 0.67
CA LEU A 36 9.47 -17.29 0.35
C LEU A 36 10.25 -16.06 0.85
N ILE A 37 9.67 -14.86 0.71
CA ILE A 37 10.30 -13.61 1.14
C ILE A 37 10.31 -13.54 2.66
N GLN A 38 9.19 -13.89 3.30
CA GLN A 38 9.09 -14.00 4.75
C GLN A 38 10.18 -14.92 5.33
N ASN A 39 10.31 -16.13 4.78
CA ASN A 39 11.33 -17.09 5.22
C ASN A 39 12.75 -16.52 5.04
N ARG A 40 13.02 -15.83 3.94
CA ARG A 40 14.33 -15.22 3.68
C ARG A 40 14.67 -14.11 4.68
N ILE A 41 13.70 -13.26 5.01
CA ILE A 41 13.84 -12.21 6.02
C ILE A 41 14.15 -12.86 7.37
N ILE A 42 13.30 -13.80 7.82
CA ILE A 42 13.46 -14.48 9.11
C ILE A 42 14.81 -15.18 9.20
N SER A 43 15.21 -15.96 8.18
CA SER A 43 16.49 -16.68 8.18
C SER A 43 17.70 -15.75 8.19
N SER A 44 17.62 -14.57 7.56
CA SER A 44 18.69 -13.56 7.62
C SER A 44 18.89 -13.07 9.06
N PHE A 45 17.80 -12.77 9.76
CA PHE A 45 17.83 -12.33 11.16
C PHE A 45 18.23 -13.48 12.10
N GLU A 46 17.77 -14.71 11.88
CA GLU A 46 18.19 -15.89 12.65
C GLU A 46 19.71 -16.07 12.58
N SER A 47 20.27 -15.98 11.37
CA SER A 47 21.71 -16.10 11.17
C SER A 47 22.49 -14.94 11.82
N THR A 48 22.00 -13.71 11.68
CA THR A 48 22.68 -12.50 12.20
C THR A 48 22.79 -12.52 13.71
N TYR A 49 21.70 -12.87 14.39
CA TYR A 49 21.63 -12.86 15.86
C TYR A 49 21.91 -14.25 16.46
N SER A 50 22.22 -15.26 15.64
CA SER A 50 22.39 -16.66 16.07
C SER A 50 21.19 -17.18 16.88
N ILE A 51 19.99 -16.87 16.41
CA ILE A 51 18.73 -17.34 16.98
C ILE A 51 18.44 -18.74 16.47
N LYS A 52 17.96 -19.62 17.34
CA LYS A 52 17.51 -20.96 16.99
C LYS A 52 15.99 -20.96 16.90
N SER A 53 15.45 -21.88 16.10
CA SER A 53 14.02 -22.12 16.06
C SER A 53 13.68 -23.59 16.22
N THR A 54 12.45 -23.85 16.68
CA THR A 54 11.85 -25.18 16.79
C THR A 54 10.36 -25.08 16.54
N ILE A 55 9.73 -26.18 16.16
CA ILE A 55 8.29 -26.28 15.97
C ILE A 55 7.73 -27.21 17.04
N ASP A 56 6.61 -26.84 17.67
CA ASP A 56 5.94 -27.70 18.64
C ASP A 56 4.98 -28.71 17.98
N PHE A 57 4.27 -29.49 18.79
CA PHE A 57 3.32 -30.48 18.28
C PHE A 57 2.06 -29.86 17.63
N THR A 58 1.79 -28.58 17.87
CA THR A 58 0.68 -27.83 17.26
C THR A 58 1.06 -27.18 15.93
N GLY A 59 2.35 -27.22 15.57
CA GLY A 59 2.88 -26.59 14.37
C GLY A 59 3.37 -25.16 14.58
N VAL A 60 3.33 -24.64 15.82
CA VAL A 60 3.78 -23.28 16.13
C VAL A 60 5.30 -23.23 16.15
N LYS A 61 5.87 -22.25 15.44
CA LYS A 61 7.31 -22.00 15.42
C LYS A 61 7.72 -21.07 16.57
N PHE A 62 8.70 -21.51 17.35
CA PHE A 62 9.31 -20.77 18.47
C PHE A 62 10.71 -20.33 18.11
N PHE A 63 11.08 -19.10 18.47
CA PHE A 63 12.42 -18.55 18.32
C PHE A 63 13.07 -18.37 19.70
N TYR A 64 14.29 -18.88 19.87
CA TYR A 64 14.92 -18.92 21.17
C TYR A 64 16.46 -18.86 21.15
N LYS A 65 17.02 -18.48 22.31
CA LYS A 65 18.42 -18.66 22.69
C LYS A 65 18.53 -19.45 23.99
N THR A 66 19.57 -20.28 24.07
CA THR A 66 19.90 -21.04 25.28
C THR A 66 21.10 -20.41 25.97
N CYS A 67 21.00 -20.16 27.28
CA CYS A 67 22.08 -19.67 28.11
C CYS A 67 22.64 -20.81 28.98
N LYS A 68 23.96 -20.80 29.21
CA LYS A 68 24.62 -21.77 30.11
C LYS A 68 24.63 -21.28 31.56
N GLN A 69 24.55 -19.97 31.76
CA GLN A 69 24.65 -19.29 33.05
C GLN A 69 23.78 -18.04 33.04
N GLU A 70 23.38 -17.58 34.22
CA GLU A 70 22.44 -16.46 34.37
C GLU A 70 22.97 -15.12 33.83
N SER A 71 24.29 -14.91 33.87
CA SER A 71 24.94 -13.71 33.33
C SER A 71 24.76 -13.53 31.82
N GLU A 72 24.45 -14.60 31.09
CA GLU A 72 24.21 -14.57 29.64
C GLU A 72 22.76 -14.16 29.29
N ILE A 73 21.84 -14.17 30.26
CA ILE A 73 20.41 -13.88 30.04
C ILE A 73 20.24 -12.51 29.39
N THR A 74 20.92 -11.48 29.89
CA THR A 74 20.79 -10.11 29.37
C THR A 74 21.22 -10.02 27.90
N SER A 75 22.32 -10.67 27.52
CA SER A 75 22.76 -10.72 26.13
C SER A 75 21.76 -11.49 25.25
N ALA A 76 21.23 -12.60 25.74
CA ALA A 76 20.25 -13.38 25.00
C ALA A 76 18.92 -12.64 24.81
N ILE A 77 18.46 -11.88 25.82
CA ILE A 77 17.31 -10.98 25.73
C ILE A 77 17.57 -9.88 24.71
N PHE A 78 18.76 -9.27 24.73
CA PHE A 78 19.14 -8.23 23.77
C PHE A 78 19.09 -8.75 22.33
N ASP A 79 19.75 -9.88 22.07
CA ASP A 79 19.80 -10.47 20.73
C ASP A 79 18.41 -10.90 20.23
N LEU A 80 17.63 -11.59 21.07
CA LEU A 80 16.29 -12.03 20.69
C LEU A 80 15.34 -10.85 20.52
N GLY A 81 15.46 -9.81 21.36
CA GLY A 81 14.67 -8.59 21.23
C GLY A 81 14.95 -7.87 19.91
N HIS A 82 16.21 -7.69 19.56
CA HIS A 82 16.61 -7.08 18.30
C HIS A 82 16.23 -7.92 17.08
N PHE A 83 16.32 -9.25 17.19
CA PHE A 83 15.77 -10.17 16.20
C PHE A 83 14.28 -9.93 15.98
N CYS A 84 13.46 -9.94 17.05
CA CYS A 84 12.01 -9.76 16.93
C CYS A 84 11.67 -8.39 16.33
N VAL A 85 12.28 -7.30 16.82
CA VAL A 85 12.05 -5.94 16.27
C VAL A 85 12.41 -5.90 14.78
N GLY A 86 13.58 -6.43 14.42
CA GLY A 86 14.08 -6.40 13.05
C GLY A 86 13.19 -7.17 12.08
N VAL A 87 12.79 -8.39 12.46
CA VAL A 87 11.88 -9.22 11.66
C VAL A 87 10.54 -8.52 11.50
N ILE A 88 9.90 -8.10 12.60
CA ILE A 88 8.56 -7.49 12.56
C ILE A 88 8.58 -6.23 11.67
N ASN A 89 9.56 -5.36 11.85
CA ASN A 89 9.66 -4.14 11.05
C ASN A 89 9.89 -4.43 9.56
N ALA A 90 10.78 -5.38 9.24
CA ALA A 90 11.06 -5.76 7.86
C ALA A 90 9.80 -6.34 7.18
N LEU A 91 9.07 -7.21 7.87
CA LEU A 91 7.82 -7.78 7.35
C LEU A 91 6.76 -6.68 7.16
N ILE A 92 6.57 -5.77 8.13
CA ILE A 92 5.61 -4.66 8.00
C ILE A 92 5.89 -3.80 6.77
N ILE A 93 7.15 -3.44 6.53
CA ILE A 93 7.55 -2.59 5.40
C ILE A 93 7.25 -3.30 4.07
N ASP A 94 7.78 -4.51 3.90
CA ASP A 94 7.67 -5.27 2.65
C ASP A 94 6.20 -5.54 2.27
N PHE A 95 5.37 -5.92 3.26
CA PHE A 95 3.96 -6.20 3.00
C PHE A 95 3.08 -4.95 2.87
N SER A 96 3.48 -3.81 3.45
CA SER A 96 2.79 -2.54 3.20
C SER A 96 2.94 -2.12 1.75
N ASP A 97 4.12 -2.33 1.15
CA ASP A 97 4.38 -2.05 -0.26
C ASP A 97 3.58 -3.00 -1.18
N ASP A 98 3.49 -4.29 -0.83
CA ASP A 98 2.64 -5.25 -1.56
C ASP A 98 1.15 -4.89 -1.52
N LYS A 99 0.66 -4.50 -0.34
CA LYS A 99 -0.74 -4.09 -0.15
C LYS A 99 -1.04 -2.88 -1.02
N GLU A 100 -0.16 -1.88 -1.02
CA GLU A 100 -0.28 -0.71 -1.89
C GLU A 100 -0.28 -1.07 -3.37
N ALA A 101 0.65 -1.93 -3.79
CA ALA A 101 0.76 -2.35 -5.18
C ALA A 101 -0.51 -3.08 -5.65
N LYS A 102 -1.04 -4.00 -4.81
CA LYS A 102 -2.29 -4.73 -5.08
C LYS A 102 -3.49 -3.80 -5.14
N GLU A 103 -3.63 -2.87 -4.20
CA GLU A 103 -4.71 -1.88 -4.16
C GLU A 103 -4.71 -1.02 -5.44
N LYS A 104 -3.54 -0.48 -5.80
CA LYS A 104 -3.38 0.35 -7.00
C LYS A 104 -3.69 -0.42 -8.28
N GLU A 105 -3.15 -1.63 -8.45
CA GLU A 105 -3.39 -2.40 -9.66
C GLU A 105 -4.84 -2.90 -9.77
N ARG A 106 -5.47 -3.30 -8.65
CA ARG A 106 -6.88 -3.69 -8.63
C ARG A 106 -7.77 -2.53 -9.05
N PHE A 107 -7.66 -1.38 -8.37
CA PHE A 107 -8.50 -0.22 -8.69
C PHE A 107 -8.28 0.27 -10.12
N LYS A 108 -7.02 0.31 -10.56
CA LYS A 108 -6.67 0.69 -11.94
C LYS A 108 -7.25 -0.29 -12.97
N SER A 109 -7.22 -1.60 -12.70
CA SER A 109 -7.82 -2.60 -13.60
C SER A 109 -9.33 -2.38 -13.69
N ASP A 110 -10.00 -2.34 -12.54
CA ASP A 110 -11.46 -2.21 -12.46
C ASP A 110 -11.94 -0.91 -13.15
N ALA A 111 -11.27 0.21 -12.90
CA ALA A 111 -11.57 1.49 -13.54
C ALA A 111 -11.31 1.47 -15.06
N ASN A 112 -10.18 0.90 -15.49
CA ASN A 112 -9.88 0.80 -16.92
C ASN A 112 -10.86 -0.10 -17.66
N ASP A 113 -11.26 -1.22 -17.07
CA ASP A 113 -12.23 -2.14 -17.66
C ASP A 113 -13.60 -1.47 -17.78
N PHE A 114 -14.05 -0.78 -16.73
CA PHE A 114 -15.27 0.03 -16.78
C PHE A 114 -15.22 1.08 -17.91
N ILE A 115 -14.11 1.81 -18.03
CA ILE A 115 -13.96 2.84 -19.07
C ILE A 115 -13.89 2.21 -20.47
N ARG A 116 -13.18 1.10 -20.66
CA ARG A 116 -13.12 0.38 -21.96
C ARG A 116 -14.49 -0.06 -22.42
N LEU A 117 -15.26 -0.65 -21.52
CA LEU A 117 -16.61 -1.16 -21.83
C LEU A 117 -17.55 -0.06 -22.32
N ASN A 118 -17.37 1.18 -21.86
CA ASN A 118 -18.29 2.28 -22.15
C ASN A 118 -17.80 3.24 -23.25
N TYR A 119 -16.49 3.32 -23.51
CA TYR A 119 -15.92 4.30 -24.45
C TYR A 119 -15.02 3.70 -25.55
N ASP A 120 -14.80 2.39 -25.53
CA ASP A 120 -14.15 1.60 -26.59
C ASP A 120 -12.83 2.21 -27.11
N ASN A 121 -12.68 2.39 -28.43
CA ASN A 121 -11.45 2.84 -29.08
C ASN A 121 -11.11 4.32 -28.86
N ASN A 122 -11.99 5.08 -28.21
CA ASN A 122 -11.79 6.51 -27.94
C ASN A 122 -10.95 6.79 -26.68
N VAL A 123 -10.35 5.76 -26.09
CA VAL A 123 -9.65 5.86 -24.81
C VAL A 123 -8.16 5.55 -24.94
N HIS A 124 -7.34 6.43 -24.40
CA HIS A 124 -5.90 6.24 -24.25
C HIS A 124 -5.53 6.17 -22.77
N PHE A 125 -5.21 4.97 -22.31
CA PHE A 125 -4.77 4.75 -20.93
C PHE A 125 -3.31 5.13 -20.72
N ARG A 126 -3.00 5.70 -19.55
CA ARG A 126 -1.64 6.06 -19.13
C ARG A 126 -0.92 6.94 -20.16
N HIS A 127 -1.66 7.85 -20.78
CA HIS A 127 -1.18 8.68 -21.88
C HIS A 127 -1.02 10.14 -21.48
N SER A 128 -0.23 10.88 -22.26
CA SER A 128 0.06 12.29 -22.07
C SER A 128 -0.62 13.11 -23.15
N LEU A 129 -0.89 14.38 -22.87
CA LEU A 129 -1.10 15.35 -23.95
C LEU A 129 0.25 15.60 -24.65
N ASP A 130 0.23 15.84 -25.96
CA ASP A 130 1.47 15.94 -26.77
C ASP A 130 2.46 17.01 -26.28
N ASP A 131 1.94 18.09 -25.71
CA ASP A 131 2.72 19.20 -25.14
C ASP A 131 3.10 18.98 -23.68
N LEU A 132 2.50 17.98 -23.00
CA LEU A 132 2.75 17.62 -21.61
C LEU A 132 3.33 16.21 -21.49
N LYS A 133 4.39 15.88 -22.24
CA LYS A 133 5.01 14.53 -22.28
C LYS A 133 5.49 14.00 -20.91
N GLY A 134 5.69 14.87 -19.93
CA GLY A 134 6.04 14.52 -18.55
C GLY A 134 4.83 14.20 -17.64
N VAL A 135 3.62 14.48 -18.08
CA VAL A 135 2.37 14.33 -17.32
C VAL A 135 1.55 13.20 -17.92
N ARG A 136 1.30 12.13 -17.16
CA ARG A 136 0.47 11.02 -17.61
C ARG A 136 -0.85 11.00 -16.86
N PHE A 137 -1.94 11.03 -17.60
CA PHE A 137 -3.30 10.83 -17.08
C PHE A 137 -3.62 9.34 -17.05
N ASN A 138 -4.50 8.93 -16.15
CA ASN A 138 -4.92 7.53 -16.06
C ASN A 138 -5.68 7.11 -17.31
N ALA A 139 -6.58 7.97 -17.78
CA ALA A 139 -7.22 7.83 -19.08
C ALA A 139 -7.41 9.22 -19.74
N ILE A 140 -7.29 9.25 -21.06
CA ILE A 140 -7.71 10.37 -21.90
C ILE A 140 -8.79 9.83 -22.82
N ILE A 141 -9.99 10.40 -22.77
CA ILE A 141 -11.11 10.03 -23.63
C ILE A 141 -11.32 11.14 -24.65
N SER A 142 -11.40 10.76 -25.93
CA SER A 142 -11.57 11.72 -27.04
C SER A 142 -12.92 11.53 -27.71
N LYS A 143 -13.76 12.56 -27.73
CA LYS A 143 -15.07 12.54 -28.40
C LYS A 143 -15.12 13.68 -29.40
N LYS A 144 -14.96 13.35 -30.68
CA LYS A 144 -14.78 14.33 -31.76
C LYS A 144 -13.55 15.23 -31.49
N THR A 145 -13.78 16.49 -31.12
CA THR A 145 -12.74 17.48 -30.78
C THR A 145 -12.55 17.65 -29.28
N ASP A 146 -13.42 17.04 -28.48
CA ASP A 146 -13.44 17.21 -27.03
C ASP A 146 -12.57 16.15 -26.36
N ILE A 147 -11.82 16.59 -25.36
CA ILE A 147 -10.87 15.80 -24.59
C ILE A 147 -11.36 15.77 -23.15
N TYR A 148 -11.44 14.57 -22.57
CA TYR A 148 -11.79 14.36 -21.18
C TYR A 148 -10.60 13.72 -20.49
N LEU A 149 -10.09 14.37 -19.45
CA LEU A 149 -8.93 13.91 -18.70
C LEU A 149 -9.39 13.25 -17.42
N LEU A 150 -8.97 12.00 -17.21
CA LEU A 150 -9.30 11.25 -16.00
C LEU A 150 -8.04 11.00 -15.17
N SER A 151 -8.17 11.27 -13.88
CA SER A 151 -7.21 10.88 -12.86
C SER A 151 -7.85 9.90 -11.89
N TYR A 152 -7.10 8.89 -11.45
CA TYR A 152 -7.56 7.92 -10.45
C TYR A 152 -6.87 8.21 -9.12
N VAL A 153 -7.61 8.10 -8.04
CA VAL A 153 -7.09 8.31 -6.68
C VAL A 153 -7.43 7.10 -5.82
N THR A 154 -6.40 6.47 -5.27
CA THR A 154 -6.52 5.33 -4.35
C THR A 154 -5.29 5.27 -3.44
N GLY A 155 -5.33 4.43 -2.41
CA GLY A 155 -4.20 4.17 -1.55
C GLY A 155 -4.55 3.22 -0.43
N SER A 156 -3.64 2.31 -0.12
CA SER A 156 -3.74 1.38 1.02
C SER A 156 -3.59 2.09 2.38
N SER A 157 -3.15 3.35 2.37
CA SER A 157 -3.07 4.23 3.52
C SER A 157 -3.45 5.66 3.14
N GLN A 158 -3.77 6.48 4.14
CA GLN A 158 -4.18 7.86 3.92
C GLN A 158 -3.08 8.73 3.29
N ASN A 159 -1.80 8.48 3.60
CA ASN A 159 -0.69 9.22 3.00
C ASN A 159 -0.59 8.93 1.50
N LEU A 160 -0.68 7.66 1.12
CA LEU A 160 -0.61 7.21 -0.26
C LEU A 160 -1.80 7.71 -1.08
N PHE A 161 -2.99 7.69 -0.46
CA PHE A 161 -4.19 8.30 -1.03
C PHE A 161 -4.01 9.81 -1.27
N ASN A 162 -3.45 10.53 -0.28
CA ASN A 162 -3.18 11.96 -0.40
C ASN A 162 -2.11 12.28 -1.45
N ASP A 163 -1.16 11.40 -1.69
CA ASP A 163 -0.16 11.58 -2.75
C ASP A 163 -0.78 11.47 -4.14
N ASP A 164 -1.72 10.54 -4.34
CA ASP A 164 -2.48 10.44 -5.60
C ASP A 164 -3.44 11.64 -5.79
N LEU A 165 -4.04 12.16 -4.71
CA LEU A 165 -4.79 13.42 -4.76
C LEU A 165 -3.92 14.58 -5.23
N ARG A 166 -2.76 14.80 -4.59
CA ARG A 166 -1.81 15.87 -4.93
C ARG A 166 -1.32 15.75 -6.36
N LYS A 167 -1.04 14.52 -6.81
CA LYS A 167 -0.64 14.25 -8.18
C LYS A 167 -1.75 14.63 -9.17
N SER A 168 -3.00 14.33 -8.85
CA SER A 168 -4.15 14.72 -9.67
C SER A 168 -4.29 16.24 -9.78
N ILE A 169 -4.16 16.95 -8.65
CA ILE A 169 -4.16 18.43 -8.59
C ILE A 169 -3.07 19.01 -9.50
N VAL A 170 -1.83 18.54 -9.35
CA VAL A 170 -0.69 19.03 -10.15
C VAL A 170 -0.89 18.72 -11.63
N ASN A 171 -1.36 17.53 -11.98
CA ASN A 171 -1.61 17.14 -13.36
C ASN A 171 -2.67 18.05 -14.02
N PHE A 172 -3.77 18.35 -13.34
CA PHE A 172 -4.81 19.24 -13.86
C PHE A 172 -4.36 20.71 -13.92
N GLU A 173 -3.55 21.18 -12.97
CA GLU A 173 -2.93 22.50 -13.03
C GLU A 173 -1.96 22.65 -14.21
N LEU A 174 -1.32 21.55 -14.64
CA LEU A 174 -0.50 21.54 -15.85
C LEU A 174 -1.39 21.45 -17.11
N ALA A 175 -2.46 20.66 -17.07
CA ALA A 175 -3.43 20.55 -18.16
C ALA A 175 -4.11 21.89 -18.48
N SER A 176 -4.40 22.71 -17.47
CA SER A 176 -4.98 24.04 -17.64
C SER A 176 -4.08 25.01 -18.42
N LYS A 177 -2.78 24.72 -18.49
CA LYS A 177 -1.76 25.47 -19.24
C LYS A 177 -1.41 24.82 -20.57
N SER A 178 -2.07 23.72 -20.93
CA SER A 178 -1.85 23.02 -22.19
C SER A 178 -2.35 23.83 -23.38
N LYS A 179 -1.71 23.65 -24.55
CA LYS A 179 -2.21 24.16 -25.84
C LYS A 179 -3.59 23.57 -26.20
N PHE A 180 -3.96 22.44 -25.60
CA PHE A 180 -5.24 21.77 -25.81
C PHE A 180 -6.35 22.23 -24.84
N ILE A 181 -6.13 23.24 -24.00
CA ILE A 181 -7.11 23.67 -23.00
C ILE A 181 -8.50 23.97 -23.58
N ASN A 182 -8.57 24.53 -24.80
CA ASN A 182 -9.85 24.80 -25.47
C ASN A 182 -10.59 23.54 -25.92
N ASN A 183 -9.88 22.41 -26.01
CA ASN A 183 -10.43 21.09 -26.33
C ASN A 183 -10.71 20.27 -25.07
N ILE A 184 -10.09 20.58 -23.93
CA ILE A 184 -10.32 19.89 -22.67
C ILE A 184 -11.69 20.31 -22.14
N LYS A 185 -12.66 19.40 -22.21
CA LYS A 185 -14.03 19.64 -21.77
C LYS A 185 -14.19 19.44 -20.28
N GLU A 186 -13.65 18.35 -19.76
CA GLU A 186 -13.74 18.01 -18.33
C GLU A 186 -12.41 17.44 -17.81
N MET A 187 -12.09 17.79 -16.58
CA MET A 187 -11.01 17.23 -15.77
C MET A 187 -11.65 16.51 -14.59
N LEU A 188 -11.73 15.19 -14.68
CA LEU A 188 -12.52 14.34 -13.80
C LEU A 188 -11.59 13.48 -12.93
N THR A 189 -11.93 13.38 -11.64
CA THR A 189 -11.24 12.48 -10.71
C THR A 189 -12.16 11.35 -10.32
N LEU A 190 -11.66 10.11 -10.41
CA LEU A 190 -12.32 8.93 -9.89
C LEU A 190 -11.63 8.52 -8.59
N ILE A 191 -12.38 8.50 -7.49
CA ILE A 191 -11.89 8.19 -6.16
C ILE A 191 -12.29 6.77 -5.78
N ASN A 192 -11.33 5.95 -5.39
CA ASN A 192 -11.61 4.69 -4.73
C ASN A 192 -12.08 4.95 -3.29
N ASP A 193 -13.39 5.04 -3.08
CA ASP A 193 -14.01 5.22 -1.77
C ASP A 193 -14.19 3.92 -0.99
N GLU A 194 -13.73 2.80 -1.55
CA GLU A 194 -13.73 1.47 -0.93
C GLU A 194 -12.36 1.08 -0.35
N CYS A 195 -11.32 1.90 -0.55
CA CYS A 195 -9.97 1.62 -0.05
C CYS A 195 -9.73 2.08 1.40
N ASP A 196 -8.80 1.43 2.09
CA ASP A 196 -8.42 1.74 3.47
C ASP A 196 -7.88 3.17 3.66
N GLY A 197 -7.31 3.75 2.61
CA GLY A 197 -6.78 5.13 2.62
C GLY A 197 -7.86 6.21 2.54
N TYR A 198 -9.09 5.86 2.18
CA TYR A 198 -10.17 6.83 2.02
C TYR A 198 -10.75 7.25 3.38
N LYS A 199 -10.48 8.51 3.77
CA LYS A 199 -11.01 9.13 4.99
C LYS A 199 -11.40 10.57 4.72
N ILE A 200 -12.70 10.82 4.53
CA ILE A 200 -13.27 12.11 4.10
C ILE A 200 -12.89 13.26 5.04
N GLU A 201 -13.02 13.04 6.36
CA GLU A 201 -12.85 14.10 7.36
C GLU A 201 -11.41 14.61 7.45
N ALA A 202 -10.44 13.73 7.24
CA ALA A 202 -9.02 14.04 7.42
C ALA A 202 -8.36 14.64 6.16
N ASN A 203 -9.09 14.71 5.04
CA ASN A 203 -8.58 15.16 3.74
C ASN A 203 -9.31 16.40 3.18
N SER A 204 -10.18 17.05 3.98
CA SER A 204 -11.06 18.14 3.54
C SER A 204 -10.34 19.30 2.82
N GLN A 205 -9.16 19.71 3.30
CA GLN A 205 -8.37 20.78 2.66
C GLN A 205 -7.81 20.37 1.30
N VAL A 206 -7.26 19.15 1.17
CA VAL A 206 -6.69 18.67 -0.10
C VAL A 206 -7.80 18.36 -1.10
N MET A 207 -8.94 17.84 -0.62
CA MET A 207 -10.14 17.65 -1.43
C MET A 207 -10.68 18.98 -1.96
N GLY A 208 -10.70 20.04 -1.15
CA GLY A 208 -11.07 21.39 -1.61
C GLY A 208 -10.16 21.90 -2.72
N LEU A 209 -8.84 21.70 -2.59
CA LEU A 209 -7.89 22.04 -3.67
C LEU A 209 -8.10 21.20 -4.93
N LEU A 210 -8.48 19.93 -4.79
CA LEU A 210 -8.82 19.10 -5.95
C LEU A 210 -10.08 19.63 -6.64
N GLU A 211 -11.11 19.98 -5.89
CA GLU A 211 -12.36 20.55 -6.42
C GLU A 211 -12.14 21.88 -7.15
N GLU A 212 -11.16 22.69 -6.73
CA GLU A 212 -10.75 23.90 -7.46
C GLU A 212 -10.08 23.61 -8.81
N LYS A 213 -9.53 22.40 -8.99
CA LYS A 213 -8.80 21.99 -10.21
C LYS A 213 -9.57 21.03 -11.08
N THR A 214 -10.64 20.43 -10.60
CA THR A 214 -11.56 19.62 -11.40
C THR A 214 -12.69 20.47 -11.95
N THR A 215 -13.27 20.03 -13.06
CA THR A 215 -14.45 20.70 -13.64
C THR A 215 -15.76 20.23 -13.01
N LYS A 216 -15.72 19.06 -12.33
CA LYS A 216 -16.81 18.45 -11.57
C LYS A 216 -16.30 17.94 -10.22
N PRO A 217 -17.18 17.77 -9.22
CA PRO A 217 -16.80 17.10 -7.98
C PRO A 217 -16.19 15.71 -8.26
N PRO A 218 -15.18 15.29 -7.48
CA PRO A 218 -14.63 13.94 -7.59
C PRO A 218 -15.73 12.88 -7.49
N ILE A 219 -15.64 11.87 -8.34
CA ILE A 219 -16.65 10.80 -8.47
C ILE A 219 -16.19 9.63 -7.60
N PRO A 220 -16.94 9.26 -6.54
CA PRO A 220 -16.66 8.04 -5.80
C PRO A 220 -16.87 6.81 -6.70
N TRP A 221 -16.02 5.80 -6.58
CA TRP A 221 -16.06 4.57 -7.35
C TRP A 221 -17.37 3.80 -7.14
N SER A 222 -17.92 3.85 -5.93
CA SER A 222 -19.27 3.35 -5.61
C SER A 222 -20.38 3.95 -6.48
N ASN A 223 -20.14 5.14 -7.07
CA ASN A 223 -21.06 5.87 -7.95
C ASN A 223 -20.45 6.12 -9.34
N LYS A 224 -19.56 5.24 -9.82
CA LYS A 224 -18.84 5.35 -11.10
C LYS A 224 -19.77 5.55 -12.32
N GLU A 225 -21.03 5.13 -12.25
CA GLU A 225 -22.01 5.31 -13.32
C GLU A 225 -22.24 6.80 -13.65
N LYS A 226 -22.04 7.72 -12.69
CA LYS A 226 -22.09 9.17 -12.93
C LYS A 226 -21.07 9.64 -13.97
N LEU A 227 -19.97 8.91 -14.16
CA LEU A 227 -18.99 9.22 -15.19
C LEU A 227 -19.63 9.20 -16.59
N LEU A 228 -20.59 8.31 -16.83
CA LEU A 228 -21.26 8.13 -18.13
C LEU A 228 -22.11 9.35 -18.50
N GLU A 229 -22.63 10.07 -17.52
CA GLU A 229 -23.44 11.27 -17.72
C GLU A 229 -22.59 12.51 -18.06
N LEU A 230 -21.28 12.45 -17.77
CA LEU A 230 -20.37 13.59 -17.87
C LEU A 230 -19.55 13.59 -19.17
N ILE A 231 -19.55 12.50 -19.95
CA ILE A 231 -18.74 12.31 -21.16
C ILE A 231 -19.59 12.02 -22.41
#